data_AF-A0A7X5AZE3-F1
#
_entry.id   AF-A0A7X5AZE3-F1
#
_cell.length_a   1.000
_cell.length_b   1.000
_cell.length_c   1.000
_cell.angle_alpha   90.00
_cell.angle_beta   90.00
_cell.angle_gamma   90.00
#
_symmetry.space_group_name_H-M   'P 1'
#
loop_
_entity.id
_entity.type
_entity.pdbx_description
1 polymer ?
#
loop_
_entity_poly.entity_id
_entity_poly.type
_entity_poly.pdbx_seq_one_letter_code
_entity_poly.pdbx_strand_id
1 'polypeptide(L)'
;MPNITVSQLVALRQHLDRAVADSDWDRLQQLDQTLQKVLRNLKGTQLTEDHVQALAHLKSSHQTAIAAVNAAKDKLQQDMNAVGEGKEGLLAYQMAMNMEL
;
A
#
# COMPACT_ATOMS: atom_id res chain seq x y z
N MET A 1 8.65 -19.34 23.68
CA MET A 1 7.48 -18.49 23.33
C MET A 1 8.04 -17.22 22.72
N PRO A 2 7.71 -16.81 21.48
CA PRO A 2 8.24 -15.57 20.96
C PRO A 2 7.47 -14.42 21.64
N ASN A 3 8.05 -13.86 22.69
CA ASN A 3 7.64 -12.56 23.21
C ASN A 3 7.93 -11.53 22.11
N ILE A 4 6.90 -11.15 21.36
CA ILE A 4 7.00 -10.01 20.46
C ILE A 4 7.26 -8.78 21.33
N THR A 5 8.40 -8.14 21.14
CA THR A 5 8.76 -6.94 21.90
C THR A 5 8.19 -5.70 21.24
N VAL A 6 7.97 -4.65 22.03
CA VAL A 6 7.61 -3.31 21.53
C VAL A 6 8.56 -2.85 20.43
N SER A 7 9.86 -3.18 20.55
CA SER A 7 10.89 -2.89 19.54
C SER A 7 10.61 -3.54 18.19
N GLN A 8 10.08 -4.77 18.16
CA GLN A 8 9.71 -5.45 16.91
C GLN A 8 8.50 -4.79 16.24
N LEU A 9 7.51 -4.34 17.03
CA LEU A 9 6.37 -3.58 16.50
C LEU A 9 6.81 -2.24 15.91
N VAL A 10 7.74 -1.55 16.57
CA VAL A 10 8.33 -0.29 16.07
C VAL A 10 9.13 -0.54 14.79
N ALA A 11 9.94 -1.60 14.73
CA ALA A 11 10.69 -1.95 13.52
C ALA A 11 9.73 -2.28 12.35
N LEU A 12 8.68 -3.06 12.59
CA LEU A 12 7.64 -3.35 11.59
C LEU A 12 7.01 -2.07 11.04
N ARG A 13 6.67 -1.11 11.91
CA ARG A 13 6.18 0.20 11.50
C ARG A 13 7.17 0.92 10.57
N GLN A 14 8.44 1.00 10.97
CA GLN A 14 9.46 1.69 10.17
C GLN A 14 9.68 1.02 8.80
N HIS A 15 9.63 -0.30 8.74
CA HIS A 15 9.69 -1.04 7.48
C HIS A 15 8.48 -0.77 6.60
N LEU A 16 7.29 -0.66 7.19
CA LEU A 16 6.04 -0.36 6.48
C LEU A 16 6.07 1.07 5.92
N ASP A 17 6.44 2.05 6.73
CA ASP A 17 6.61 3.45 6.30
C ASP A 17 7.64 3.56 5.16
N ARG A 18 8.72 2.79 5.21
CA ARG A 18 9.75 2.77 4.17
C ARG A 18 9.30 2.09 2.88
N ALA A 19 8.58 0.97 2.98
CA ALA A 19 8.00 0.30 1.82
C ALA A 19 6.97 1.20 1.10
N VAL A 20 6.18 1.98 1.86
CA VAL A 20 5.29 3.01 1.28
C VAL A 20 6.08 4.10 0.57
N ALA A 21 7.14 4.63 1.20
CA ALA A 21 7.97 5.69 0.62
C ALA A 21 8.68 5.23 -0.67
N ASP A 22 9.17 3.99 -0.68
CA ASP A 22 9.84 3.39 -1.84
C ASP A 22 8.84 2.87 -2.90
N SER A 23 7.53 2.99 -2.67
CA SER A 23 6.46 2.41 -3.51
C SER A 23 6.64 0.90 -3.77
N ASP A 24 7.25 0.21 -2.81
CA ASP A 24 7.55 -1.23 -2.87
C ASP A 24 6.34 -2.03 -2.35
N TRP A 25 5.35 -2.18 -3.23
CA TRP A 25 4.06 -2.80 -2.89
C TRP A 25 4.16 -4.30 -2.59
N ASP A 26 5.11 -5.02 -3.21
CA ASP A 26 5.35 -6.44 -2.93
C ASP A 26 5.86 -6.62 -1.49
N ARG A 27 6.84 -5.80 -1.12
CA ARG A 27 7.38 -5.79 0.24
C ARG A 27 6.34 -5.34 1.26
N LEU A 28 5.47 -4.39 0.92
CA LEU A 28 4.35 -3.98 1.76
C LEU A 28 3.42 -5.17 2.05
N GLN A 29 3.08 -5.97 1.04
CA GLN A 29 2.24 -7.16 1.19
C GLN A 29 2.90 -8.21 2.09
N GLN A 30 4.21 -8.44 1.95
CA GLN A 30 4.95 -9.38 2.81
C GLN A 30 4.97 -8.91 4.28
N LEU A 31 5.14 -7.61 4.51
CA LEU A 31 5.09 -6.99 5.82
C LEU A 31 3.70 -7.13 6.45
N ASP A 32 2.63 -6.96 5.66
CA ASP A 32 1.26 -7.15 6.13
C ASP A 32 0.97 -8.60 6.53
N GLN A 33 1.40 -9.58 5.74
CA GLN A 33 1.23 -10.99 6.10
C GLN A 33 1.99 -11.34 7.39
N THR A 34 3.20 -10.79 7.55
CA THR A 34 4.01 -10.94 8.76
C THR A 34 3.30 -10.32 9.95
N LEU A 35 2.77 -9.11 9.78
CA LEU A 35 2.01 -8.40 10.80
C LEU A 35 0.77 -9.19 11.22
N GLN A 36 0.04 -9.76 10.27
CA GLN A 36 -1.17 -10.53 10.55
C GLN A 36 -0.87 -11.82 11.34
N LYS A 37 0.30 -12.45 11.12
CA LYS A 37 0.77 -13.60 11.91
C LYS A 37 1.15 -13.17 13.33
N VAL A 38 1.89 -12.07 13.45
CA VAL A 38 2.31 -11.45 14.72
C VAL A 38 1.10 -11.07 15.56
N LEU A 39 0.10 -10.40 14.98
CA LEU A 39 -1.15 -10.03 15.64
C LEU A 39 -1.99 -11.25 16.08
N ARG A 40 -2.03 -12.30 15.25
CA ARG A 40 -2.71 -13.55 15.63
C ARG A 40 -2.03 -14.23 16.81
N ASN A 41 -0.70 -14.24 16.84
CA ASN A 41 0.07 -14.79 17.95
C ASN A 41 -0.05 -13.95 19.24
N LEU A 42 -0.25 -12.64 19.11
CA LEU A 42 -0.51 -11.74 20.24
C LEU A 42 -1.94 -11.88 20.81
N LYS A 43 -2.86 -12.50 20.06
CA LYS A 43 -4.27 -12.66 20.44
C LYS A 43 -4.40 -13.74 21.53
N GLY A 44 -4.28 -13.32 22.79
CA GLY A 44 -4.34 -14.21 23.96
C GLY A 44 -3.19 -14.00 24.96
N THR A 45 -2.20 -13.19 24.60
CA THR A 45 -1.15 -12.73 25.53
C THR A 45 -1.58 -11.47 26.26
N GLN A 46 -1.13 -11.34 27.51
CA GLN A 46 -1.35 -10.16 28.34
C GLN A 46 -0.50 -9.00 27.77
N LEU A 47 -1.15 -8.08 27.07
CA LEU A 47 -0.52 -6.91 26.47
C LEU A 47 -0.32 -5.84 27.56
N THR A 48 0.88 -5.30 27.69
CA THR A 48 1.10 -4.10 28.52
C THR A 48 0.67 -2.85 27.76
N GLU A 49 0.50 -1.75 28.48
CA GLU A 49 0.07 -0.45 27.91
C GLU A 49 1.00 0.02 26.77
N ASP A 50 2.32 -0.22 26.89
CA ASP A 50 3.30 0.06 25.85
C ASP A 50 3.04 -0.72 24.55
N HIS A 51 2.61 -1.99 24.65
CA HIS A 51 2.26 -2.79 23.47
C HIS A 51 1.00 -2.24 22.81
N VAL A 52 0.02 -1.81 23.60
CA VAL A 52 -1.22 -1.22 23.09
C VAL A 52 -0.93 0.09 22.35
N GLN A 53 -0.09 0.96 22.91
CA GLN A 53 0.35 2.18 22.22
C GLN A 53 1.12 1.87 20.93
N ALA A 54 2.08 0.94 20.96
CA ALA A 54 2.84 0.56 19.77
C ALA A 54 1.94 0.00 18.66
N LEU A 55 0.93 -0.81 19.03
CA LEU A 55 -0.09 -1.32 18.10
C LEU A 55 -0.97 -0.20 17.53
N ALA A 56 -1.34 0.80 18.34
CA ALA A 56 -2.11 1.95 17.86
C ALA A 56 -1.32 2.78 16.83
N HIS A 57 -0.03 3.02 17.08
CA HIS A 57 0.85 3.70 16.12
C HIS A 57 1.03 2.90 14.83
N LEU A 58 1.22 1.59 14.95
CA LEU A 58 1.33 0.68 13.82
C LEU A 58 0.06 0.65 12.98
N LYS A 59 -1.12 0.65 13.61
CA LYS A 59 -2.41 0.75 12.93
C LYS A 59 -2.54 2.05 12.13
N SER A 60 -2.12 3.17 12.71
CA SER A 60 -2.14 4.47 12.00
C SER A 60 -1.23 4.46 10.77
N SER A 61 0.00 3.94 10.90
CA SER A 61 0.93 3.80 9.75
C SER A 61 0.36 2.89 8.66
N HIS A 62 -0.25 1.76 9.06
CA HIS A 62 -0.89 0.85 8.12
C HIS A 62 -2.10 1.51 7.38
N GLN A 63 -2.88 2.34 8.07
CA GLN A 63 -3.95 3.13 7.41
C GLN A 63 -3.39 4.13 6.41
N THR A 64 -2.29 4.79 6.73
CA THR A 64 -1.58 5.69 5.79
C THR A 64 -1.07 4.91 4.57
N ALA A 65 -0.53 3.71 4.77
CA ALA A 65 -0.10 2.84 3.68
C ALA A 65 -1.26 2.46 2.75
N ILE A 66 -2.42 2.09 3.30
CA ILE A 66 -3.63 1.80 2.50
C ILE A 66 -4.04 3.03 1.68
N ALA A 67 -4.02 4.22 2.29
CA ALA A 67 -4.33 5.45 1.58
C ALA A 67 -3.33 5.72 0.43
N ALA A 68 -2.04 5.49 0.65
CA ALA A 68 -1.01 5.65 -0.36
C ALA A 68 -1.18 4.65 -1.52
N VAL A 69 -1.50 3.38 -1.24
CA VAL A 69 -1.79 2.35 -2.25
C VAL A 69 -3.01 2.75 -3.07
N ASN A 70 -4.09 3.22 -2.44
CA ASN A 70 -5.29 3.66 -3.14
C ASN A 70 -5.00 4.87 -4.04
N ALA A 71 -4.24 5.86 -3.55
CA ALA A 71 -3.84 7.01 -4.36
C ALA A 71 -2.97 6.60 -5.56
N ALA A 72 -2.05 5.64 -5.37
CA ALA A 72 -1.24 5.10 -6.46
C ALA A 72 -2.11 4.36 -7.50
N LYS A 73 -3.12 3.61 -7.04
CA LYS A 73 -4.08 2.91 -7.90
C LYS A 73 -4.92 3.90 -8.71
N ASP A 74 -5.45 4.95 -8.07
CA ASP A 74 -6.25 5.98 -8.74
C ASP A 74 -5.43 6.70 -9.81
N LYS A 75 -4.16 6.99 -9.52
CA LYS A 75 -3.23 7.58 -10.49
C LYS A 75 -2.96 6.65 -11.66
N LEU A 76 -2.73 5.36 -11.40
CA LEU A 76 -2.56 4.37 -12.47
C LEU A 76 -3.81 4.26 -13.35
N GLN A 77 -5.01 4.33 -12.75
CA GLN A 77 -6.27 4.32 -13.49
C GLN A 77 -6.42 5.58 -14.37
N GLN A 78 -6.02 6.75 -13.87
CA GLN A 78 -6.00 7.99 -14.66
C GLN A 78 -5.02 7.89 -15.83
N ASP A 79 -3.81 7.37 -15.61
CA ASP A 79 -2.82 7.18 -16.66
C ASP A 79 -3.32 6.20 -17.73
N MET A 80 -3.98 5.10 -17.33
CA MET A 80 -4.59 4.15 -18.26
C MET A 80 -5.70 4.79 -19.11
N ASN A 81 -6.56 5.61 -18.49
CA ASN A 81 -7.62 6.32 -19.22
C ASN A 81 -7.03 7.32 -20.22
N ALA A 82 -5.98 8.06 -19.83
CA ALA A 82 -5.30 9.01 -20.71
C ALA A 82 -4.61 8.32 -21.92
N VAL A 83 -4.04 7.14 -21.73
CA VAL A 83 -3.48 6.32 -22.83
C VAL A 83 -4.58 5.79 -23.75
N GLY A 84 -5.75 5.45 -23.20
CA GLY A 84 -6.93 5.06 -23.98
C GLY A 84 -7.45 6.19 -24.87
N GLU A 85 -7.66 7.37 -24.30
CA GLU A 85 -8.10 8.58 -25.01
C GLU A 85 -7.08 9.01 -26.09
N GLY A 86 -5.79 8.92 -25.80
CA GLY A 86 -4.74 9.22 -26.77
C GLY A 86 -4.74 8.27 -27.99
N LYS A 87 -5.06 6.99 -27.79
CA LYS A 87 -5.21 6.02 -28.89
C LYS A 87 -6.46 6.27 -29.72
N GLU A 88 -7.59 6.56 -29.09
CA GLU A 88 -8.84 6.87 -29.79
C GLU A 88 -8.72 8.18 -30.58
N GLY A 89 -8.07 9.21 -30.02
CA GLY A 89 -7.76 10.44 -30.73
C GLY A 89 -6.92 10.19 -31.97
N LEU A 90 -5.82 9.44 -31.85
CA LEU A 90 -4.96 9.08 -32.99
C LEU A 90 -5.71 8.30 -34.10
N LEU A 91 -6.59 7.37 -33.71
CA LEU A 91 -7.42 6.61 -34.65
C LEU A 91 -8.47 7.52 -35.33
N ALA A 92 -9.11 8.43 -34.59
CA ALA A 92 -10.07 9.38 -35.14
C ALA A 92 -9.41 10.35 -36.14
N TYR A 93 -8.20 10.83 -35.82
CA TYR A 93 -7.41 11.64 -36.77
C TYR A 93 -7.03 10.84 -38.02
N GLN A 94 -6.60 9.58 -37.89
CA GLN A 94 -6.29 8.74 -39.06
C GLN A 94 -7.54 8.45 -39.92
N MET A 95 -8.70 8.21 -39.31
CA MET A 95 -9.95 7.98 -40.04
C MET A 95 -10.44 9.25 -40.74
N ALA A 96 -10.35 10.41 -40.09
CA ALA A 96 -10.70 11.69 -40.71
C ALA A 96 -9.78 12.02 -41.89
N MET A 97 -8.47 11.81 -41.74
CA MET A 97 -7.49 12.04 -42.82
C MET A 97 -7.70 11.11 -44.03
N ASN A 98 -8.22 9.89 -43.80
CA ASN A 98 -8.60 8.96 -44.87
C ASN A 98 -9.97 9.27 -45.52
N MET A 99 -10.80 10.12 -44.92
CA MET A 99 -12.10 10.54 -45.48
C MET A 99 -12.01 11.85 -46.29
N GLU A 100 -10.88 12.56 -46.24
CA GLU A 100 -10.63 13.79 -47.00
C GLU A 100 -9.88 13.55 -48.34
N LEU A 101 -9.79 12.28 -48.79
CA LEU A 101 -9.21 11.86 -50.08
C LEU A 101 -10.27 11.42 -51.08
#